data_AF-A0A965N423-F1
#
_entry.id   AF-A0A965N423-F1
#
_cell.length_a   1.000
_cell.length_b   1.000
_cell.length_c   1.000
_cell.angle_alpha   90.00
_cell.angle_beta   90.00
_cell.angle_gamma   90.00
#
_symmetry.space_group_name_H-M   'P 1'
#
loop_
_entity.id
_entity.type
_entity.pdbx_description
1 polymer ?
#
loop_
_entity_poly.entity_id
_entity_poly.type
_entity_poly.pdbx_seq_one_letter_code
_entity_poly.pdbx_strand_id
1 'polypeptide(L)'
;MMPRSISPFSNRFFGAATALLLATCGGGTIQAQEGMSAAPYSMTEQGRFNEPWAMAFLPDGRALVTEKSGQLKLWRDKGNVTPVSGAPKVSPAGQGGLGDVVLHPDFPRNQMVYLSWVEAEGDVKGAAVGRARLIEDSAGARLDG
;
A
#
# COMPACT_ATOMS: atom_id res chain seq x y z
N MET A 1 0.41 -18.04 -45.40
CA MET A 1 0.86 -16.65 -45.57
C MET A 1 0.15 -16.10 -46.81
N MET A 2 -0.88 -15.27 -46.62
CA MET A 2 -1.63 -14.59 -47.67
C MET A 2 -2.02 -13.19 -47.15
N PRO A 3 -1.73 -12.09 -47.86
CA PRO A 3 -2.25 -10.77 -47.52
C PRO A 3 -3.62 -10.54 -48.21
N ARG A 4 -4.58 -9.98 -47.48
CA ARG A 4 -5.84 -9.42 -48.04
C ARG A 4 -5.57 -7.93 -48.30
N SER A 5 -5.41 -7.51 -49.55
CA SER A 5 -6.44 -7.15 -50.54
C SER A 5 -7.10 -5.80 -50.24
N ILE A 6 -6.99 -4.91 -51.22
CA ILE A 6 -7.23 -3.46 -51.21
C ILE A 6 -8.53 -3.14 -51.96
N SER A 7 -9.35 -2.24 -51.37
CA SER A 7 -10.36 -1.33 -51.97
C SER A 7 -11.64 -1.95 -52.60
N PRO A 8 -12.82 -1.26 -52.66
CA PRO A 8 -13.02 -0.05 -53.48
C PRO A 8 -13.99 1.05 -52.99
N PHE A 9 -13.73 2.25 -53.52
CA PHE A 9 -14.59 3.32 -54.06
C PHE A 9 -16.10 3.50 -53.71
N SER A 10 -16.40 4.75 -53.30
CA SER A 10 -17.45 5.68 -53.80
C SER A 10 -18.93 5.36 -53.51
N ASN A 11 -19.88 6.27 -53.30
CA ASN A 11 -20.00 7.74 -53.31
C ASN A 11 -21.49 8.00 -52.93
N ARG A 12 -21.83 9.10 -52.25
CA ARG A 12 -23.04 9.91 -52.54
C ARG A 12 -23.15 11.13 -51.62
N PHE A 13 -23.11 12.28 -52.28
CA PHE A 13 -23.47 13.61 -51.80
C PHE A 13 -24.93 13.65 -51.31
N PHE A 14 -25.24 14.48 -50.30
CA PHE A 14 -26.29 15.51 -50.34
C PHE A 14 -26.38 16.29 -49.01
N GLY A 15 -26.15 17.61 -49.08
CA GLY A 15 -27.02 18.61 -48.45
C GLY A 15 -26.80 19.05 -46.98
N ALA A 16 -26.91 20.37 -46.81
CA ALA A 16 -27.19 21.16 -45.59
C ALA A 16 -25.99 21.44 -44.65
N ALA A 17 -25.38 22.62 -44.72
CA ALA A 17 -25.83 23.92 -44.17
C ALA A 17 -25.35 24.17 -42.73
N THR A 18 -24.64 25.29 -42.57
CA THR A 18 -24.67 26.18 -41.40
C THR A 18 -23.64 25.98 -40.27
N ALA A 19 -23.02 27.13 -39.95
CA ALA A 19 -22.26 27.53 -38.75
C ALA A 19 -20.79 27.12 -38.65
N LEU A 20 -19.93 27.98 -39.22
CA LEU A 20 -18.54 28.13 -38.81
C LEU A 20 -18.51 28.84 -37.44
N LEU A 21 -18.46 28.08 -36.35
CA LEU A 21 -18.18 28.63 -35.01
C LEU A 21 -16.66 28.81 -34.86
N LEU A 22 -16.21 30.06 -34.80
CA LEU A 22 -14.88 30.44 -34.34
C LEU A 22 -14.74 30.06 -32.87
N ALA A 23 -14.25 28.85 -32.59
CA ALA A 23 -13.78 28.49 -31.25
C ALA A 23 -12.45 29.21 -31.03
N THR A 24 -12.51 30.33 -30.31
CA THR A 24 -11.32 31.04 -29.87
C THR A 24 -10.54 30.09 -28.96
N CYS A 25 -9.25 29.91 -29.22
CA CYS A 25 -8.34 29.33 -28.23
C CYS A 25 -8.15 30.36 -27.12
N GLY A 26 -9.18 30.54 -26.29
CA GLY A 26 -9.07 31.28 -25.05
C GLY A 26 -8.07 30.57 -24.16
N GLY A 27 -6.97 31.25 -23.83
CA GLY A 27 -6.00 30.82 -22.83
C GLY A 27 -6.68 30.68 -21.48
N GLY A 28 -7.25 29.49 -21.23
CA GLY A 28 -7.71 29.09 -19.92
C GLY A 28 -6.49 28.87 -19.04
N THR A 29 -6.26 29.78 -18.10
CA THR A 29 -5.42 29.50 -16.95
C THR A 29 -6.05 28.33 -16.20
N ILE A 30 -5.32 27.21 -16.08
CA ILE A 30 -5.65 26.20 -15.07
C ILE A 30 -5.36 26.89 -13.72
N GLN A 31 -6.37 27.52 -13.11
CA GLN A 31 -6.26 27.90 -11.72
C GLN A 31 -6.37 26.62 -10.91
N ALA A 32 -5.27 26.26 -10.23
CA ALA A 32 -5.33 25.25 -9.18
C ALA A 32 -6.37 25.73 -8.16
N GLN A 33 -7.41 24.92 -7.94
CA GLN A 33 -8.41 25.22 -6.93
C GLN A 33 -7.77 24.99 -5.55
N GLU A 34 -7.24 26.05 -4.96
CA GLU A 34 -6.92 26.09 -3.54
C GLU A 34 -8.24 26.02 -2.77
N GLY A 35 -8.63 24.80 -2.41
CA GLY A 35 -9.95 24.56 -1.85
C GLY A 35 -10.09 23.20 -1.18
N MET A 36 -9.09 22.80 -0.37
CA MET A 36 -9.41 21.92 0.74
C MET A 36 -10.18 22.77 1.75
N SER A 37 -11.51 22.75 1.64
CA SER A 37 -12.41 23.14 2.72
C SER A 37 -11.86 22.54 4.02
N ALA A 38 -11.71 23.35 5.07
CA ALA A 38 -11.15 22.91 6.35
C ALA A 38 -11.88 21.65 6.78
N ALA A 39 -11.19 20.51 6.69
CA ALA A 39 -11.82 19.24 6.94
C ALA A 39 -12.30 19.21 8.41
N PRO A 40 -13.41 18.55 8.74
CA PRO A 40 -13.94 18.50 10.11
C PRO A 40 -13.08 17.65 11.06
N TYR A 41 -11.82 17.40 10.71
CA TYR A 41 -10.86 16.59 11.44
C TYR A 41 -9.48 17.26 11.46
N SER A 42 -8.76 17.07 12.56
CA SER A 42 -7.34 17.44 12.66
C SER A 42 -6.47 16.24 12.29
N MET A 43 -5.41 16.50 11.51
CA MET A 43 -4.42 15.49 11.17
C MET A 43 -3.15 15.75 11.97
N THR A 44 -2.54 14.71 12.51
CA THR A 44 -1.23 14.79 13.16
C THR A 44 -0.38 13.65 12.62
N GLU A 45 0.81 13.99 12.16
CA GLU A 45 1.79 12.99 11.71
C GLU A 45 2.20 12.13 12.91
N GLN A 46 1.93 10.83 12.83
CA GLN A 46 2.31 9.86 13.85
C GLN A 46 3.62 9.15 13.51
N GLY A 47 4.27 9.44 12.38
CA GLY A 47 5.51 8.79 11.99
C GLY A 47 5.60 8.60 10.48
N ARG A 48 6.78 8.16 10.02
CA ARG A 48 7.07 7.88 8.61
C ARG A 48 7.41 6.41 8.44
N PHE A 49 6.79 5.81 7.44
CA PHE A 49 6.93 4.40 7.11
C PHE A 49 7.20 4.27 5.61
N ASN A 50 7.85 3.18 5.23
CA ASN A 50 8.09 2.85 3.84
C ASN A 50 7.13 1.74 3.38
N GLU A 51 6.12 2.11 2.59
CA GLU A 51 5.06 1.18 2.13
C GLU A 51 4.39 0.39 3.28
N PRO A 52 3.80 1.08 4.30
CA PRO A 52 3.11 0.38 5.38
C PRO A 52 1.90 -0.39 4.84
N TRP A 53 1.64 -1.58 5.39
CA TRP A 53 0.60 -2.49 4.94
C TRP A 53 -0.51 -2.69 5.99
N ALA A 54 -0.14 -3.11 7.20
CA ALA A 54 -1.06 -3.35 8.31
C ALA A 54 -0.50 -2.83 9.63
N MET A 55 -1.37 -2.66 10.63
CA MET A 55 -0.95 -2.36 12.00
C MET A 55 -1.83 -3.06 13.04
N ALA A 56 -1.22 -3.41 14.18
CA ALA A 56 -1.92 -3.93 15.34
C ALA A 56 -1.49 -3.22 16.62
N PHE A 57 -2.47 -2.68 17.36
CA PHE A 57 -2.22 -2.02 18.64
C PHE A 57 -1.92 -3.04 19.74
N LEU A 58 -0.86 -2.80 20.49
CA LEU A 58 -0.53 -3.49 21.73
C LEU A 58 -1.43 -2.99 22.87
N PRO A 59 -1.62 -3.79 23.95
CA PRO A 59 -2.44 -3.39 25.08
C PRO A 59 -2.00 -2.10 25.79
N ASP A 60 -0.75 -1.69 25.62
CA ASP A 60 -0.17 -0.47 26.21
C ASP A 60 -0.23 0.76 25.29
N GLY A 61 -0.94 0.65 24.16
CA GLY A 61 -1.16 1.75 23.22
C GLY A 61 -0.05 1.91 22.17
N ARG A 62 1.01 1.11 22.21
CA ARG A 62 1.98 1.00 21.10
C ARG A 62 1.37 0.25 19.92
N ALA A 63 2.06 0.19 18.79
CA ALA A 63 1.60 -0.60 17.64
C ALA A 63 2.74 -1.31 16.91
N LEU A 64 2.48 -2.53 16.46
CA LEU A 64 3.26 -3.17 15.40
C LEU A 64 2.75 -2.67 14.05
N VAL A 65 3.67 -2.36 13.13
CA VAL A 65 3.37 -1.91 11.77
C VAL A 65 4.18 -2.75 10.79
N THR A 66 3.52 -3.40 9.84
CA THR A 66 4.18 -4.13 8.75
C THR A 66 4.46 -3.18 7.60
N GLU A 67 5.65 -3.29 7.00
CA GLU A 67 6.02 -2.66 5.75
C GLU A 67 6.13 -3.74 4.67
N LYS A 68 5.50 -3.52 3.52
CA LYS A 68 5.41 -4.48 2.43
C LYS A 68 6.75 -5.10 2.03
N SER A 69 7.84 -4.33 2.13
CA SER A 69 9.21 -4.76 1.83
C SER A 69 9.76 -5.89 2.71
N GLY A 70 9.09 -6.23 3.81
CA GLY A 70 9.52 -7.29 4.74
C GLY A 70 9.83 -6.82 6.16
N GLN A 71 9.72 -5.52 6.43
CA GLN A 71 10.10 -4.96 7.73
C GLN A 71 8.92 -4.93 8.69
N LEU A 72 9.17 -5.29 9.93
CA LEU A 72 8.25 -5.03 11.04
C LEU A 72 8.78 -3.86 11.86
N LYS A 73 7.89 -2.94 12.21
CA LYS A 73 8.20 -1.75 13.00
C LYS A 73 7.38 -1.78 14.29
N LEU A 74 7.97 -1.22 15.35
CA LEU A 74 7.31 -0.92 16.60
C LEU A 74 7.18 0.59 16.73
N TRP A 75 5.95 1.05 16.59
CA TRP A 75 5.54 2.42 16.80
C TRP A 75 5.25 2.67 18.29
N ARG A 76 5.74 3.79 18.80
CA ARG A 76 5.54 4.30 20.16
C ARG A 76 4.98 5.72 20.07
N ASP A 77 4.67 6.32 21.22
CA ASP A 77 4.15 7.69 21.27
C ASP A 77 5.03 8.69 20.48
N LYS A 78 4.39 9.75 20.00
CA LYS A 78 5.06 10.89 19.33
C LYS A 78 5.90 10.50 18.11
N GLY A 79 5.55 9.40 17.46
CA GLY A 79 6.17 8.94 16.22
C GLY A 79 7.57 8.38 16.36
N ASN A 80 7.94 7.95 17.57
CA ASN A 80 9.12 7.11 17.73
C ASN A 80 8.83 5.72 17.11
N VAL A 81 9.57 5.40 16.04
CA VAL A 81 9.45 4.13 15.32
C VAL A 81 10.78 3.40 15.36
N THR A 82 10.76 2.16 15.84
CA THR A 82 11.94 1.29 15.94
C THR A 82 11.75 0.02 15.14
N PRO A 83 12.80 -0.58 14.57
CA PRO A 83 12.68 -1.87 13.89
C PRO A 83 12.40 -2.99 14.89
N VAL A 84 11.62 -3.99 14.46
CA VAL A 84 11.47 -5.28 15.13
C VAL A 84 12.18 -6.30 14.25
N SER A 85 13.25 -6.91 14.78
CA SER A 85 14.00 -7.94 14.05
C SER A 85 13.27 -9.30 14.07
N GLY A 86 13.71 -10.24 13.24
CA GLY A 86 13.12 -11.60 13.19
C GLY A 86 11.84 -11.72 12.36
N ALA A 87 11.47 -10.70 11.59
CA ALA A 87 10.40 -10.80 10.59
C ALA A 87 10.78 -11.84 9.50
N PRO A 88 9.80 -12.55 8.92
CA PRO A 88 10.06 -13.56 7.89
C PRO A 88 10.63 -12.94 6.62
N LYS A 89 11.41 -13.72 5.88
CA LYS A 89 11.84 -13.33 4.53
C LYS A 89 10.64 -13.33 3.60
N VAL A 90 10.44 -12.23 2.87
CA VAL A 90 9.33 -12.05 1.93
C VAL A 90 9.79 -11.99 0.48
N SER A 91 8.87 -12.23 -0.47
CA SER A 91 9.06 -12.02 -1.91
C SER A 91 8.15 -10.88 -2.40
N PRO A 92 8.54 -9.61 -2.22
CA PRO A 92 7.65 -8.48 -2.50
C PRO A 92 7.51 -8.28 -4.01
N ALA A 93 6.27 -8.27 -4.50
CA ALA A 93 5.93 -8.02 -5.91
C ALA A 93 4.43 -7.73 -6.06
N GLY A 94 4.05 -6.71 -6.83
CA GLY A 94 2.63 -6.36 -6.99
C GLY A 94 1.96 -6.09 -5.64
N GLN A 95 1.00 -6.93 -5.24
CA GLN A 95 0.32 -6.90 -3.93
C GLN A 95 0.98 -7.81 -2.87
N GLY A 96 2.03 -8.56 -3.23
CA GLY A 96 2.76 -9.44 -2.31
C GLY A 96 3.85 -8.72 -1.53
N GLY A 97 4.12 -9.21 -0.32
CA GLY A 97 5.07 -8.65 0.63
C GLY A 97 4.83 -9.19 2.04
N LEU A 98 5.30 -8.47 3.06
CA LEU A 98 4.82 -8.67 4.43
C LEU A 98 3.39 -8.14 4.53
N GLY A 99 2.47 -9.01 4.94
CA GLY A 99 1.05 -8.74 4.98
C GLY A 99 0.60 -8.29 6.37
N ASP A 100 -0.41 -8.99 6.89
CA ASP A 100 -1.08 -8.63 8.13
C ASP A 100 -0.29 -9.02 9.38
N VAL A 101 -0.55 -8.31 10.49
CA VAL A 101 -0.06 -8.63 11.84
C VAL A 101 -1.24 -8.63 12.79
N VAL A 102 -1.42 -9.70 13.55
CA VAL A 102 -2.51 -9.83 14.54
C VAL A 102 -1.96 -10.36 15.85
N LEU A 103 -2.40 -9.78 16.97
CA LEU A 103 -2.04 -10.27 18.29
C LEU A 103 -2.82 -11.55 18.62
N HIS A 104 -2.18 -12.49 19.31
CA HIS A 104 -2.91 -13.61 19.91
C HIS A 104 -4.01 -13.07 20.85
N PRO A 105 -5.19 -13.72 20.95
CA PRO A 105 -6.24 -13.33 21.90
C PRO A 105 -5.80 -13.27 23.38
N ASP A 106 -4.60 -13.78 23.67
CA ASP A 106 -4.01 -13.89 24.99
C ASP A 106 -2.61 -13.28 25.04
N PHE A 107 -2.39 -12.28 24.17
CA PHE A 107 -1.14 -11.55 24.06
C PHE A 107 -0.60 -11.03 25.39
N PRO A 108 -1.42 -10.53 26.35
CA PRO A 108 -0.91 -10.08 27.65
C PRO A 108 -0.17 -11.17 28.44
N ARG A 109 -0.45 -12.46 28.18
CA ARG A 109 0.21 -13.58 28.87
C ARG A 109 1.30 -14.26 28.04
N ASN A 110 1.16 -14.28 26.72
CA ASN A 110 2.03 -15.10 25.86
C ASN A 110 2.86 -14.32 24.83
N GLN A 111 2.55 -13.04 24.62
CA GLN A 111 3.21 -12.14 23.66
C GLN A 111 3.27 -12.70 22.23
N MET A 112 2.36 -13.60 21.87
CA MET A 112 2.35 -14.24 20.55
C MET A 112 1.70 -13.33 19.52
N VAL A 113 2.33 -13.20 18.35
CA VAL A 113 1.79 -12.51 17.19
C VAL A 113 1.70 -13.47 16.02
N TYR A 114 0.73 -13.22 15.14
CA TYR A 114 0.56 -13.90 13.87
C TYR A 114 0.92 -12.93 12.75
N LEU A 115 1.61 -13.43 11.74
CA LEU A 115 1.98 -12.69 10.55
C LEU A 115 1.52 -13.45 9.32
N SER A 116 1.10 -12.73 8.29
CA SER A 116 0.98 -13.27 6.94
C SER A 116 2.03 -12.63 6.02
N TRP A 117 2.52 -13.37 5.04
CA TRP A 117 3.45 -12.85 4.03
C TRP A 117 3.35 -13.63 2.72
N VAL A 118 3.94 -13.08 1.67
CA VAL A 118 4.22 -13.82 0.44
C VAL A 118 5.65 -14.32 0.48
N GLU A 119 5.82 -15.63 0.33
CA GLU A 119 7.11 -16.28 0.18
C GLU A 119 7.30 -16.88 -1.21
N ALA A 120 8.54 -17.22 -1.50
CA ALA A 120 8.92 -17.86 -2.74
C ALA A 120 10.01 -18.90 -2.50
N GLU A 121 9.85 -20.07 -3.10
CA GLU A 121 10.86 -21.12 -3.20
C GLU A 121 10.99 -21.53 -4.67
N GLY A 122 12.12 -21.17 -5.28
CA GLY A 122 12.27 -21.28 -6.74
C GLY A 122 11.20 -20.47 -7.48
N ASP A 123 10.51 -21.13 -8.41
CA ASP A 123 9.42 -20.54 -9.21
C ASP A 123 8.05 -20.59 -8.52
N VAL A 124 7.95 -21.22 -7.33
CA VAL A 124 6.71 -21.33 -6.58
C VAL A 124 6.58 -20.13 -5.65
N LYS A 125 5.43 -19.46 -5.71
CA LYS A 125 5.07 -18.36 -4.80
C LYS A 125 3.73 -18.63 -4.13
N GLY A 126 3.62 -18.26 -2.87
CA GLY A 126 2.42 -18.52 -2.09
C GLY A 126 2.25 -17.55 -0.93
N ALA A 127 1.02 -17.49 -0.42
CA ALA A 127 0.74 -16.85 0.86
C ALA A 127 1.08 -17.83 1.99
N ALA A 128 1.79 -17.34 2.99
CA ALA A 128 2.14 -18.06 4.19
C ALA A 128 1.61 -17.32 5.41
N VAL A 129 1.40 -18.08 6.49
CA VAL A 129 1.05 -17.57 7.81
C VAL A 129 1.92 -18.27 8.83
N GLY A 130 2.42 -17.49 9.78
CA GLY A 130 3.26 -17.97 10.87
C GLY A 130 3.00 -17.20 12.14
N ARG A 131 3.64 -17.63 13.21
CA ARG A 131 3.56 -16.97 14.51
C ARG A 131 4.91 -16.92 15.17
N ALA A 132 5.14 -15.90 15.97
CA ALA A 132 6.33 -15.75 16.77
C ALA A 132 5.97 -15.04 18.08
N ARG A 133 6.84 -15.16 19.08
CA ARG A 133 6.74 -14.38 20.31
C ARG A 133 7.43 -13.03 20.09
N LEU A 134 6.75 -11.94 20.42
CA LEU A 134 7.37 -10.63 20.53
C LEU A 134 8.17 -10.55 21.83
N ILE A 135 9.47 -10.32 21.72
CA ILE A 135 10.38 -10.13 22.84
C ILE A 135 10.95 -8.72 22.77
N GLU A 136 10.94 -8.04 23.91
CA GLU A 136 11.55 -6.72 24.08
C GLU A 136 12.51 -6.75 25.26
N ASP A 137 13.74 -6.32 25.02
CA ASP A 137 14.79 -6.21 26.03
C ASP A 137 15.62 -4.93 25.80
N SER A 138 16.73 -4.78 26.52
CA SER A 138 17.60 -3.62 26.40
C SER A 138 18.24 -3.45 25.01
N ALA A 139 18.31 -4.51 24.20
CA ALA A 139 18.85 -4.48 22.85
C ALA A 139 17.80 -4.10 21.79
N GLY A 140 16.51 -4.17 22.13
CA GLY A 140 15.41 -3.75 21.26
C GLY A 140 14.28 -4.78 21.19
N ALA A 141 13.50 -4.70 20.12
CA ALA A 141 12.38 -5.60 19.86
C ALA A 141 12.73 -6.65 18.80
N ARG A 142 12.28 -7.89 19.00
CA ARG A 142 12.47 -9.00 18.06
C ARG A 142 11.31 -9.99 18.12
N LEU A 143 11.13 -10.71 17.02
CA LEU A 143 10.32 -11.92 16.97
C LEU A 143 11.18 -13.16 17.20
N ASP A 144 10.64 -14.11 17.95
CA ASP A 144 11.25 -15.39 18.28
C ASP A 144 10.27 -16.53 17.98
N GLY A 145 10.60 -17.42 17.04
CA GLY A 145 9.68 -18.46 16.58
C GLY A 145 10.19 -19.28 15.41
#